data_AF-A0A7C5QM73-F1
#
_entry.id   AF-A0A7C5QM73-F1
#
_cell.length_a   1.000
_cell.length_b   1.000
_cell.length_c   1.000
_cell.angle_alpha   90.00
_cell.angle_beta   90.00
_cell.angle_gamma   90.00
#
_symmetry.space_group_name_H-M   'P 1'
#
loop_
_entity.id
_entity.type
_entity.pdbx_description
1 polymer ?
#
loop_
_entity_poly.entity_id
_entity_poly.type
_entity_poly.pdbx_seq_one_letter_code
_entity_poly.pdbx_strand_id
1 'polypeptide(L)'
;PLFFAKDMLLGTSWTSFHDRHGVKFTIFQGTACLPGAGDRHVAEFFPHFLRPETNWGLDYGVEATTVAHRSEMYALQAEQVQAWLGGEDKVPLRPSPEQVGPLVAALAGGRPERVIVNIPNRGQVPNLPQGAVVECFARVDQSGVHPEFPGPLPPFPAAVCNWHLSIMELTLEAAIRGDRGLALEALRMEPTVRDWEAADPMLNELLEANAAWLPQFAQRADSA
;
A
#
# COMPACT_ATOMS: atom_id res chain seq x y z
N PRO A 1 -7.26 4.05 27.33
CA PRO A 1 -7.64 3.47 26.01
C PRO A 1 -8.87 4.22 25.47
N LEU A 2 -8.77 4.86 24.30
CA LEU A 2 -10.01 5.28 23.63
C LEU A 2 -10.76 3.99 23.33
N PHE A 3 -11.84 3.74 24.09
CA PHE A 3 -12.84 2.75 23.77
C PHE A 3 -13.46 3.20 22.44
N PHE A 4 -12.82 2.87 21.32
CA PHE A 4 -13.48 2.86 20.02
C PHE A 4 -14.37 1.63 19.99
N ALA A 5 -15.43 1.76 20.79
CA ALA A 5 -16.77 1.32 20.52
C ALA A 5 -16.89 0.07 19.64
N LYS A 6 -16.65 -1.08 20.28
CA LYS A 6 -17.32 -2.33 19.91
C LYS A 6 -18.83 -2.08 19.66
N ASP A 7 -19.39 -1.07 20.35
CA ASP A 7 -20.80 -0.67 20.29
C ASP A 7 -21.16 0.40 19.23
N MET A 8 -20.25 1.22 18.70
CA MET A 8 -20.57 2.18 17.59
C MET A 8 -20.49 1.52 16.21
N LEU A 9 -19.87 0.33 16.14
CA LEU A 9 -19.67 -0.41 14.89
C LEU A 9 -20.84 -1.34 14.55
N LEU A 10 -21.78 -1.52 15.47
CA LEU A 10 -22.99 -2.32 15.26
C LEU A 10 -24.07 -1.47 14.58
N GLY A 11 -24.19 -1.55 13.25
CA GLY A 11 -25.40 -1.08 12.55
C GLY A 11 -25.22 -0.25 11.27
N THR A 12 -24.00 -0.02 10.79
CA THR A 12 -23.77 0.65 9.48
C THR A 12 -23.44 -0.38 8.40
N SER A 13 -23.85 -0.14 7.16
CA SER A 13 -23.63 -1.04 6.01
C SER A 13 -22.15 -1.44 5.90
N TRP A 14 -21.86 -2.72 6.09
CA TRP A 14 -20.53 -3.31 6.05
C TRP A 14 -19.96 -3.23 4.63
N THR A 15 -19.07 -2.27 4.38
CA THR A 15 -18.20 -2.31 3.21
C THR A 15 -16.76 -2.35 3.70
N SER A 16 -15.94 -3.26 3.17
CA SER A 16 -14.52 -3.40 3.54
C SER A 16 -13.65 -2.19 3.16
N PHE A 17 -14.24 -1.18 2.53
CA PHE A 17 -13.60 0.07 2.11
C PHE A 17 -13.87 1.23 3.06
N HIS A 18 -14.76 1.06 4.06
CA HIS A 18 -15.01 2.09 5.05
C HIS A 18 -13.95 2.06 6.16
N ASP A 19 -13.20 3.16 6.31
CA ASP A 19 -12.17 3.30 7.33
C ASP A 19 -12.80 3.66 8.69
N ARG A 20 -12.57 2.82 9.70
CA ARG A 20 -13.13 2.97 11.05
C ARG A 20 -12.15 3.59 12.05
N HIS A 21 -10.93 3.86 11.61
CA HIS A 21 -9.87 4.57 12.34
C HIS A 21 -9.39 3.91 13.66
N GLY A 22 -9.81 2.67 13.95
CA GLY A 22 -9.38 1.93 15.14
C GLY A 22 -7.88 1.68 15.17
N VAL A 23 -7.26 1.34 14.04
CA VAL A 23 -5.81 1.10 13.95
C VAL A 23 -5.04 2.41 14.09
N LYS A 24 -5.34 3.41 13.26
CA LYS A 24 -4.58 4.67 13.27
C LYS A 24 -4.71 5.44 14.59
N PHE A 25 -5.88 5.44 15.23
CA PHE A 25 -6.02 6.10 16.53
C PHE A 25 -5.33 5.32 17.64
N THR A 26 -5.30 3.98 17.58
CA THR A 26 -4.50 3.18 18.53
C THR A 26 -3.01 3.52 18.40
N ILE A 27 -2.48 3.61 17.18
CA ILE A 27 -1.08 4.01 16.94
C ILE A 27 -0.85 5.44 17.41
N PHE A 28 -1.74 6.39 17.08
CA PHE A 28 -1.61 7.78 17.49
C PHE A 28 -1.58 7.95 19.00
N GLN A 29 -2.43 7.23 19.74
CA GLN A 29 -2.42 7.27 21.21
C GLN A 29 -1.10 6.79 21.81
N GLY A 30 -0.47 5.77 21.21
CA GLY A 30 0.77 5.19 21.72
C GLY A 30 2.03 5.95 21.31
N THR A 31 1.97 6.71 20.20
CA THR A 31 3.18 7.24 19.53
C THR A 31 3.15 8.73 19.23
N ALA A 32 1.99 9.39 19.41
CA ALA A 32 1.71 10.74 18.93
C ALA A 32 1.92 10.94 17.41
N CYS A 33 2.04 9.86 16.64
CA CYS A 33 2.14 9.87 15.18
C CYS A 33 0.84 9.34 14.58
N LEU A 34 0.17 10.12 13.74
CA LEU A 34 -1.08 9.72 13.08
C LEU A 34 -0.76 9.18 11.68
N PRO A 35 -0.98 7.88 11.40
CA PRO A 35 -0.86 7.33 10.05
C PRO A 35 -1.77 8.05 9.04
N GLY A 36 -1.22 8.39 7.87
CA GLY A 36 -1.94 9.10 6.80
C GLY A 36 -2.83 8.21 5.92
N ALA A 37 -2.59 6.89 5.90
CA ALA A 37 -3.34 5.93 5.10
C ALA A 37 -4.58 5.37 5.83
N GLY A 38 -5.46 4.69 5.10
CA GLY A 38 -6.61 3.99 5.68
C GLY A 38 -6.21 2.77 6.51
N ASP A 39 -6.99 2.42 7.54
CA ASP A 39 -6.62 1.39 8.52
C ASP A 39 -6.31 0.02 7.89
N ARG A 40 -7.03 -0.36 6.83
CA ARG A 40 -6.78 -1.61 6.09
C ARG A 40 -5.36 -1.72 5.54
N HIS A 41 -4.76 -0.59 5.16
CA HIS A 41 -3.40 -0.53 4.65
C HIS A 41 -2.40 -0.44 5.80
N VAL A 42 -2.70 0.43 6.78
CA VAL A 42 -1.83 0.61 7.94
C VAL A 42 -1.66 -0.71 8.70
N ALA A 43 -2.71 -1.52 8.85
CA ALA A 43 -2.65 -2.78 9.56
C ALA A 43 -1.64 -3.79 8.98
N GLU A 44 -1.37 -3.74 7.67
CA GLU A 44 -0.41 -4.63 7.01
C GLU A 44 1.05 -4.33 7.43
N PHE A 45 1.36 -3.08 7.78
CA PHE A 45 2.66 -2.66 8.32
C PHE A 45 2.83 -2.98 9.81
N PHE A 46 1.73 -3.30 10.49
CA PHE A 46 1.69 -3.57 11.93
C PHE A 46 0.94 -4.88 12.17
N PRO A 47 1.59 -6.04 11.95
CA PRO A 47 0.93 -7.36 11.97
C PRO A 47 0.29 -7.68 13.32
N HIS A 48 0.62 -6.93 14.36
CA HIS A 48 -0.03 -6.96 15.66
C HIS A 48 -1.56 -6.81 15.62
N PHE A 49 -2.08 -6.06 14.64
CA PHE A 49 -3.51 -5.85 14.45
C PHE A 49 -4.19 -6.97 13.66
N LEU A 50 -3.43 -7.81 12.95
CA LEU A 50 -3.96 -8.81 12.02
C LEU A 50 -3.82 -10.24 12.56
N ARG A 51 -3.97 -10.49 13.85
CA ARG A 51 -3.76 -11.83 14.45
C ARG A 51 -5.07 -12.58 14.73
N PRO A 52 -5.06 -13.91 14.92
CA PRO A 52 -6.24 -14.65 15.38
C PRO A 52 -6.86 -14.04 16.64
N GLU A 53 -6.03 -13.56 17.58
CA GLU A 53 -6.49 -12.96 18.84
C GLU A 53 -7.18 -11.62 18.65
N THR A 54 -6.95 -10.94 17.52
CA THR A 54 -7.60 -9.67 17.16
C THR A 54 -8.68 -9.86 16.09
N ASN A 55 -9.16 -11.10 15.94
CA ASN A 55 -10.11 -11.51 14.90
C ASN A 55 -9.66 -11.06 13.50
N TRP A 56 -8.35 -11.19 13.20
CA TRP A 56 -7.73 -10.77 11.95
C TRP A 56 -7.97 -9.29 11.58
N GLY A 57 -8.07 -8.42 12.59
CA GLY A 57 -8.26 -6.99 12.42
C GLY A 57 -9.68 -6.50 12.70
N LEU A 58 -10.66 -7.39 12.79
CA LEU A 58 -12.06 -7.02 13.03
C LEU A 58 -12.25 -6.28 14.36
N ASP A 59 -11.46 -6.61 15.38
CA ASP A 59 -11.49 -5.91 16.68
C ASP A 59 -11.09 -4.43 16.58
N TYR A 60 -10.39 -4.06 15.50
CA TYR A 60 -9.98 -2.69 15.18
C TYR A 60 -10.79 -2.11 14.00
N GLY A 61 -11.83 -2.80 13.56
CA GLY A 61 -12.66 -2.39 12.43
C GLY A 61 -12.04 -2.65 11.06
N VAL A 62 -10.97 -3.44 10.97
CA VAL A 62 -10.37 -3.82 9.69
C VAL A 62 -10.98 -5.13 9.21
N GLU A 63 -11.52 -5.11 8.00
CA GLU A 63 -12.08 -6.29 7.34
C GLU A 63 -11.26 -6.61 6.09
N ALA A 64 -10.74 -7.83 6.01
CA ALA A 64 -9.95 -8.28 4.87
C ALA A 64 -10.86 -8.44 3.63
N THR A 65 -10.48 -7.81 2.52
CA THR A 65 -11.18 -8.03 1.24
C THR A 65 -10.74 -9.37 0.64
N THR A 66 -11.67 -10.30 0.46
CA THR A 66 -11.38 -11.60 -0.16
C THR A 66 -11.24 -11.50 -1.68
N VAL A 67 -10.58 -12.48 -2.29
CA VAL A 67 -10.48 -12.58 -3.76
C VAL A 67 -11.88 -12.68 -4.39
N ALA A 68 -12.78 -13.50 -3.83
CA ALA A 68 -14.15 -13.64 -4.31
C ALA A 68 -14.90 -12.30 -4.33
N HIS A 69 -14.82 -11.51 -3.25
CA HIS A 69 -15.42 -10.18 -3.19
C HIS A 69 -14.85 -9.24 -4.25
N ARG A 70 -13.52 -9.26 -4.48
CA ARG A 70 -12.90 -8.46 -5.54
C ARG A 70 -13.36 -8.90 -6.94
N SER A 71 -13.46 -10.21 -7.18
CA SER A 71 -13.95 -10.75 -8.45
C SER A 71 -15.39 -10.31 -8.74
N GLU A 72 -16.28 -10.36 -7.75
CA GLU A 72 -17.66 -9.85 -7.88
C GLU A 72 -17.67 -8.36 -8.18
N MET A 73 -16.89 -7.55 -7.47
CA MET A 73 -16.76 -6.12 -7.75
C MET A 73 -16.27 -5.85 -9.17
N TYR A 74 -15.27 -6.58 -9.66
CA TYR A 74 -14.76 -6.41 -11.02
C TYR A 74 -15.78 -6.82 -12.08
N ALA A 75 -16.59 -7.86 -11.83
CA ALA A 75 -17.68 -8.24 -12.72
C ALA A 75 -18.73 -7.13 -12.82
N LEU A 76 -19.16 -6.57 -11.67
CA LEU A 76 -20.11 -5.46 -11.64
C LEU A 76 -19.55 -4.20 -12.32
N GLN A 77 -18.27 -3.90 -12.13
CA GLN A 77 -17.60 -2.79 -12.82
C GLN A 77 -17.52 -3.02 -14.33
N ALA A 78 -17.27 -4.26 -14.77
CA ALA A 78 -17.25 -4.60 -16.18
C ALA A 78 -18.64 -4.44 -16.82
N GLU A 79 -19.71 -4.90 -16.16
CA GLU A 79 -21.09 -4.69 -16.59
C GLU A 79 -21.41 -3.20 -16.72
N GLN A 80 -21.02 -2.40 -15.73
CA GLN A 80 -21.20 -0.94 -15.76
C GLN A 80 -20.48 -0.28 -16.93
N VAL A 81 -19.25 -0.72 -17.23
CA VAL A 81 -18.49 -0.25 -18.41
C VAL A 81 -19.21 -0.63 -19.71
N GLN A 82 -19.76 -1.84 -19.81
CA GLN A 82 -20.54 -2.25 -20.98
C GLN A 82 -21.81 -1.41 -21.15
N ALA A 83 -22.53 -1.11 -20.06
CA ALA A 83 -23.71 -0.25 -20.09
C ALA A 83 -23.38 1.17 -20.59
N TRP A 84 -22.23 1.73 -20.18
CA TRP A 84 -21.74 3.01 -20.69
C TRP A 84 -21.39 2.96 -22.19
N LEU A 85 -20.71 1.91 -22.63
CA LEU A 85 -20.35 1.74 -24.05
C LEU A 85 -21.58 1.50 -24.94
N GLY A 86 -22.58 0.78 -24.44
CA GLY A 86 -23.85 0.52 -25.12
C GLY A 86 -24.82 1.71 -25.13
N GLY A 87 -24.55 2.75 -24.33
CA GLY A 87 -25.42 3.92 -24.19
C GLY A 87 -26.67 3.68 -23.33
N GLU A 88 -26.72 2.56 -22.61
CA GLU A 88 -27.78 2.22 -21.64
C GLU A 88 -27.64 3.07 -20.36
N ASP A 89 -26.41 3.45 -20.03
CA ASP A 89 -26.08 4.42 -18.99
C ASP A 89 -25.04 5.42 -19.50
N LYS A 90 -24.77 6.49 -18.74
CA LYS A 90 -23.81 7.54 -19.10
C LYS A 90 -22.67 7.60 -18.10
N VAL A 91 -21.44 7.72 -18.62
CA VAL A 91 -20.27 8.01 -17.80
C VAL A 91 -20.52 9.34 -17.05
N PRO A 92 -20.42 9.37 -15.71
CA PRO A 92 -20.63 10.58 -14.95
C PRO A 92 -19.50 11.58 -15.24
N LEU A 93 -19.81 12.66 -15.95
CA LEU A 93 -18.86 13.74 -16.24
C LEU A 93 -18.75 14.68 -15.04
N ARG A 94 -17.98 14.25 -14.03
CA ARG A 94 -17.63 15.04 -12.86
C ARG A 94 -16.16 14.79 -12.50
N PRO A 95 -15.47 15.78 -11.91
CA PRO A 95 -14.12 15.56 -11.39
C PRO A 95 -14.13 14.41 -10.38
N SER A 96 -13.18 13.48 -10.53
CA SER A 96 -12.88 12.49 -9.48
C SER A 96 -12.17 13.18 -8.31
N PRO A 97 -12.23 12.61 -7.08
CA PRO A 97 -11.38 13.04 -5.98
C PRO A 97 -9.89 12.72 -6.20
N GLU A 98 -9.57 11.91 -7.22
CA GLU A 98 -8.20 11.56 -7.59
C GLU A 98 -7.34 12.76 -7.99
N GLN A 99 -6.06 12.72 -7.63
CA GLN A 99 -5.12 13.82 -7.85
C GLN A 99 -4.46 13.80 -9.24
N VAL A 100 -4.65 12.75 -10.04
CA VAL A 100 -4.01 12.59 -11.37
C VAL A 100 -4.42 13.70 -12.34
N GLY A 101 -5.71 14.01 -12.42
CA GLY A 101 -6.22 15.07 -13.30
C GLY A 101 -5.61 16.45 -12.98
N PRO A 102 -5.74 16.93 -11.73
CA PRO A 102 -5.08 18.16 -11.28
C PRO A 102 -3.56 18.17 -11.47
N LEU A 103 -2.89 17.06 -11.18
CA LEU A 103 -1.44 16.90 -11.36
C LEU A 103 -1.03 17.12 -12.83
N VAL A 104 -1.69 16.43 -13.77
CA VAL A 104 -1.42 16.55 -15.21
C VAL A 104 -1.73 17.97 -15.70
N ALA A 105 -2.83 18.56 -15.25
CA ALA A 105 -3.19 19.93 -15.60
C ALA A 105 -2.13 20.95 -15.14
N ALA A 106 -1.62 20.82 -13.91
CA ALA A 106 -0.56 21.69 -13.38
C ALA A 106 0.74 21.58 -14.19
N LEU A 107 1.17 20.35 -14.50
CA LEU A 107 2.35 20.10 -15.34
C LEU A 107 2.18 20.65 -16.77
N ALA A 108 0.95 20.65 -17.30
CA ALA A 108 0.64 21.16 -18.63
C ALA A 108 0.52 22.69 -18.72
N GLY A 109 0.84 23.44 -17.66
CA GLY A 109 0.72 24.90 -17.62
C GLY A 109 -0.59 25.42 -17.04
N GLY A 110 -1.38 24.54 -16.43
CA GLY A 110 -2.53 24.91 -15.62
C GLY A 110 -2.14 25.54 -14.28
N ARG A 111 -3.13 25.66 -13.38
CA ARG A 111 -2.91 26.20 -12.03
C ARG A 111 -1.92 25.30 -11.27
N PRO A 112 -0.94 25.86 -10.54
CA PRO A 112 -0.14 25.09 -9.60
C PRO A 112 -1.02 24.40 -8.54
N GLU A 113 -0.65 23.18 -8.19
CA GLU A 113 -1.38 22.34 -7.23
C GLU A 113 -0.44 21.81 -6.15
N ARG A 114 -0.97 21.54 -4.95
CA ARG A 114 -0.26 20.84 -3.88
C ARG A 114 -0.83 19.43 -3.77
N VAL A 115 -0.04 18.43 -4.12
CA VAL A 115 -0.46 17.02 -4.20
C VAL A 115 0.46 16.13 -3.37
N ILE A 116 0.05 14.88 -3.19
CA ILE A 116 0.89 13.83 -2.61
C ILE A 116 1.49 13.04 -3.78
N VAL A 117 2.81 12.82 -3.76
CA VAL A 117 3.53 12.13 -4.83
C VAL A 117 4.52 11.13 -4.25
N ASN A 118 4.77 10.06 -5.02
CA ASN A 118 5.84 9.11 -4.77
C ASN A 118 7.04 9.47 -5.65
N ILE A 119 8.12 9.96 -5.04
CA ILE A 119 9.32 10.41 -5.77
C ILE A 119 10.60 10.00 -5.02
N PRO A 120 11.76 9.88 -5.72
CA PRO A 120 13.02 9.58 -5.07
C PRO A 120 13.33 10.58 -3.95
N ASN A 121 13.78 10.07 -2.81
CA ASN A 121 14.22 10.87 -1.69
C ASN A 121 15.49 11.61 -2.07
N ARG A 122 15.39 12.94 -2.12
CA ARG A 122 16.48 13.89 -2.40
C ARG A 122 16.79 14.76 -1.19
N GLY A 123 16.36 14.34 0.00
CA GLY A 123 16.51 15.05 1.26
C GLY A 123 15.20 15.54 1.87
N GLN A 124 14.06 15.34 1.21
CA GLN A 124 12.75 15.71 1.77
C GLN A 124 12.38 14.90 3.02
N VAL A 125 12.92 13.68 3.14
CA VAL A 125 12.89 12.89 4.38
C VAL A 125 14.32 12.48 4.75
N PRO A 126 15.07 13.34 5.47
CA PRO A 126 16.52 13.21 5.61
C PRO A 126 17.00 12.00 6.43
N ASN A 127 16.13 11.34 7.18
CA ASN A 127 16.43 10.13 7.95
C ASN A 127 15.94 8.84 7.29
N LEU A 128 15.60 8.88 6.00
CA LEU A 128 15.42 7.72 5.14
C LEU A 128 16.54 7.70 4.07
N PRO A 129 16.87 6.53 3.47
CA PRO A 129 17.89 6.42 2.45
C PRO A 129 17.68 7.40 1.29
N GLN A 130 18.77 7.97 0.78
CA GLN A 130 18.78 8.77 -0.44
C GLN A 130 18.43 7.87 -1.63
N GLY A 131 17.59 8.37 -2.55
CA GLY A 131 17.17 7.64 -3.74
C GLY A 131 15.96 6.72 -3.53
N ALA A 132 15.71 6.25 -2.30
CA ALA A 132 14.50 5.51 -1.96
C ALA A 132 13.24 6.30 -2.33
N VAL A 133 12.24 5.65 -2.91
CA VAL A 133 10.96 6.32 -3.22
C VAL A 133 10.21 6.61 -1.93
N VAL A 134 9.85 7.86 -1.70
CA VAL A 134 9.06 8.30 -0.55
C VAL A 134 7.78 8.99 -1.02
N GLU A 135 6.71 8.78 -0.26
CA GLU A 135 5.47 9.51 -0.44
C GLU A 135 5.50 10.81 0.37
N CYS A 136 5.40 11.96 -0.31
CA CYS A 136 5.46 13.25 0.34
C CYS A 136 4.56 14.28 -0.35
N PHE A 137 4.29 15.39 0.34
CA PHE A 137 3.69 16.55 -0.31
C PHE A 137 4.67 17.18 -1.29
N ALA A 138 4.15 17.61 -2.44
CA ALA A 138 4.87 18.40 -3.42
C ALA A 138 3.97 19.48 -4.00
N ARG A 139 4.57 20.63 -4.32
CA ARG A 139 3.96 21.62 -5.20
C ARG A 139 4.30 21.25 -6.63
N VAL A 140 3.30 21.29 -7.50
CA VAL A 140 3.44 20.95 -8.90
C VAL A 140 2.98 22.12 -9.74
N ASP A 141 3.78 22.48 -10.74
CA ASP A 141 3.52 23.53 -11.72
C ASP A 141 4.16 23.17 -13.06
N GLN A 142 4.11 24.09 -14.03
CA GLN A 142 4.66 23.88 -15.37
C GLN A 142 6.18 23.59 -15.37
N SER A 143 6.91 23.97 -14.32
CA SER A 143 8.35 23.72 -14.20
C SER A 143 8.68 22.36 -13.58
N GLY A 144 7.69 21.64 -13.04
CA GLY A 144 7.83 20.27 -12.57
C GLY A 144 7.25 20.03 -11.18
N VAL A 145 7.80 19.01 -10.51
CA VAL A 145 7.39 18.55 -9.18
C VAL A 145 8.43 18.99 -8.14
N HIS A 146 7.99 19.77 -7.16
CA HIS A 146 8.83 20.38 -6.14
C HIS A 146 8.48 19.83 -4.75
N PRO A 147 9.26 18.87 -4.20
CA PRO A 147 8.98 18.28 -2.89
C PRO A 147 9.00 19.31 -1.77
N GLU A 148 8.17 19.09 -0.75
CA GLU A 148 8.23 19.81 0.52
C GLU A 148 9.19 19.11 1.48
N PHE A 149 9.92 19.87 2.30
CA PHE A 149 10.96 19.38 3.21
C PHE A 149 10.54 19.60 4.67
N PRO A 150 9.64 18.77 5.22
CA PRO A 150 9.15 18.92 6.60
C PRO A 150 10.21 18.59 7.67
N GLY A 151 11.34 17.97 7.27
CA GLY A 151 12.37 17.48 8.17
C GLY A 151 12.27 15.96 8.40
N PRO A 152 13.03 15.42 9.35
CA PRO A 152 13.06 13.98 9.60
C PRO A 152 11.71 13.47 10.12
N LEU A 153 11.37 12.23 9.76
CA LEU A 153 10.28 11.52 10.42
C LEU A 153 10.58 11.32 11.91
N PRO A 154 9.56 11.33 12.80
CA PRO A 154 9.74 10.87 14.17
C PRO A 154 10.33 9.44 14.21
N PRO A 155 11.04 9.05 15.28
CA PRO A 155 11.76 7.77 15.32
C PRO A 155 10.91 6.54 15.04
N PHE A 156 9.67 6.51 15.53
CA PHE A 156 8.75 5.38 15.33
C PHE A 156 8.38 5.13 13.86
N PRO A 157 7.75 6.07 13.13
CA PRO A 157 7.48 5.88 11.70
C PRO A 157 8.76 5.75 10.87
N ALA A 158 9.86 6.42 11.24
CA ALA A 158 11.13 6.27 10.54
C ALA A 158 11.67 4.83 10.59
N ALA A 159 11.58 4.15 11.73
CA ALA A 159 12.01 2.75 11.88
C ALA A 159 11.16 1.80 11.02
N VAL A 160 9.84 2.00 11.02
CA VAL A 160 8.90 1.22 10.20
C VAL A 160 9.21 1.42 8.71
N CYS A 161 9.34 2.67 8.26
CA CYS A 161 9.68 2.97 6.87
C CYS A 161 11.04 2.36 6.45
N ASN A 162 12.08 2.45 7.27
CA ASN A 162 13.38 1.84 6.96
C ASN A 162 13.32 0.32 6.86
N TRP A 163 12.52 -0.34 7.72
CA TRP A 163 12.29 -1.78 7.62
C TRP A 163 11.70 -2.13 6.26
N HIS A 164 10.59 -1.51 5.88
CA HIS A 164 9.92 -1.81 4.62
C HIS A 164 10.74 -1.40 3.39
N LEU A 165 11.52 -0.31 3.46
CA LEU A 165 12.49 0.03 2.41
C LEU A 165 13.52 -1.09 2.21
N SER A 166 14.01 -1.71 3.28
CA SER A 166 14.95 -2.83 3.16
C SER A 166 14.32 -4.05 2.47
N ILE A 167 13.05 -4.36 2.77
CA ILE A 167 12.29 -5.41 2.09
C ILE A 167 12.11 -5.09 0.60
N MET A 168 11.72 -3.85 0.28
CA MET A 168 11.51 -3.40 -1.09
C MET A 168 12.80 -3.46 -1.93
N GLU A 169 13.95 -3.07 -1.37
CA GLU A 169 15.25 -3.18 -2.06
C GLU A 169 15.64 -4.64 -2.33
N LEU A 170 15.47 -5.54 -1.36
CA LEU A 170 15.70 -6.98 -1.59
C LEU A 170 14.76 -7.56 -2.65
N THR A 171 13.50 -7.14 -2.63
CA THR A 171 12.48 -7.56 -3.60
C THR A 171 12.82 -7.06 -5.00
N LEU A 172 13.29 -5.82 -5.12
CA LEU A 172 13.72 -5.22 -6.38
C LEU A 172 14.93 -5.96 -6.96
N GLU A 173 15.97 -6.18 -6.15
CA GLU A 173 17.17 -6.90 -6.59
C GLU A 173 16.83 -8.35 -6.97
N ALA A 174 15.98 -9.04 -6.21
CA ALA A 174 15.48 -10.36 -6.55
C ALA A 174 14.76 -10.36 -7.91
N ALA A 175 13.84 -9.41 -8.11
CA ALA A 175 13.04 -9.29 -9.32
C ALA A 175 13.89 -8.99 -10.55
N ILE A 176 14.91 -8.13 -10.44
CA ILE A 176 15.81 -7.79 -11.56
C ILE A 176 16.74 -8.96 -11.89
N ARG A 177 17.29 -9.64 -10.87
CA ARG A 177 18.31 -10.68 -11.05
C ARG A 177 17.74 -12.09 -11.24
N GLY A 178 16.45 -12.29 -10.99
CA GLY A 178 15.86 -13.62 -10.88
C GLY A 178 16.44 -14.43 -9.71
N ASP A 179 16.77 -13.75 -8.61
CA ASP A 179 17.46 -14.36 -7.47
C ASP A 179 16.46 -14.83 -6.40
N ARG A 180 16.22 -16.14 -6.36
CA ARG A 180 15.33 -16.77 -5.38
C ARG A 180 15.82 -16.56 -3.93
N GLY A 181 17.13 -16.48 -3.70
CA GLY A 181 17.69 -16.26 -2.37
C GLY A 181 17.28 -14.89 -1.82
N LEU A 182 17.46 -13.83 -2.61
CA LEU A 182 17.04 -12.48 -2.25
C LEU A 182 15.51 -12.38 -2.08
N ALA A 183 14.72 -13.08 -2.90
CA ALA A 183 13.27 -13.13 -2.74
C ALA A 183 12.87 -13.79 -1.42
N LEU A 184 13.57 -14.86 -1.02
CA LEU A 184 13.33 -15.55 0.25
C LEU A 184 13.73 -14.69 1.46
N GLU A 185 14.84 -13.96 1.37
CA GLU A 185 15.25 -12.98 2.38
C GLU A 185 14.18 -11.89 2.56
N ALA A 186 13.69 -11.31 1.46
CA ALA A 186 12.62 -10.32 1.49
C ALA A 186 11.34 -10.87 2.15
N LEU A 187 10.92 -12.08 1.76
CA LEU A 187 9.70 -12.69 2.30
C LEU A 187 9.82 -13.04 3.78
N ARG A 188 11.01 -13.44 4.25
CA ARG A 188 11.27 -13.70 5.68
C ARG A 188 11.34 -12.43 6.52
N MET A 189 11.67 -11.29 5.92
CA MET A 189 11.64 -10.00 6.58
C MET A 189 10.24 -9.39 6.65
N GLU A 190 9.30 -9.87 5.84
CA GLU A 190 7.96 -9.32 5.73
C GLU A 190 7.15 -9.55 7.04
N PRO A 191 6.70 -8.49 7.75
CA PRO A 191 6.07 -8.64 9.07
C PRO A 191 4.79 -9.49 9.07
N THR A 192 4.12 -9.60 7.93
CA THR A 192 2.93 -10.45 7.77
C THR A 192 3.25 -11.94 7.65
N VAL A 193 4.50 -12.31 7.32
CA VAL A 193 5.00 -13.69 7.32
C VAL A 193 5.53 -14.02 8.72
N ARG A 194 4.75 -14.78 9.49
CA ARG A 194 5.05 -15.02 10.92
C ARG A 194 5.93 -16.23 11.18
N ASP A 195 5.91 -17.19 10.27
CA ASP A 195 6.68 -18.42 10.39
C ASP A 195 7.83 -18.39 9.39
N TRP A 196 9.04 -18.45 9.92
CA TRP A 196 10.28 -18.43 9.17
C TRP A 196 10.38 -19.59 8.17
N GLU A 197 9.89 -20.77 8.57
CA GLU A 197 9.94 -21.98 7.75
C GLU A 197 8.85 -22.00 6.69
N ALA A 198 7.73 -21.31 6.92
CA ALA A 198 6.66 -21.19 5.93
C ALA A 198 7.03 -20.32 4.73
N ALA A 199 8.05 -19.46 4.84
CA ALA A 199 8.45 -18.56 3.77
C ALA A 199 8.96 -19.30 2.51
N ASP A 200 9.74 -20.38 2.68
CA ASP A 200 10.31 -21.11 1.56
C ASP A 200 9.25 -21.84 0.68
N PRO A 201 8.34 -22.65 1.24
CA PRO A 201 7.27 -23.26 0.46
C PRO A 201 6.29 -22.20 -0.10
N MET A 202 6.01 -21.12 0.64
CA MET A 202 5.20 -20.01 0.15
C MET A 202 5.83 -19.35 -1.08
N LEU A 203 7.15 -19.09 -1.05
CA LEU A 203 7.86 -18.53 -2.20
C LEU A 203 7.79 -19.46 -3.41
N ASN A 204 7.94 -20.77 -3.21
CA ASN A 204 7.82 -21.74 -4.30
C ASN A 204 6.45 -21.68 -4.97
N GLU A 205 5.37 -21.68 -4.18
CA GLU A 205 4.01 -21.59 -4.69
C GLU A 205 3.79 -20.27 -5.45
N LEU A 206 4.26 -19.14 -4.90
CA LEU A 206 4.16 -17.83 -5.56
C LEU A 206 4.93 -17.78 -6.88
N LEU A 207 6.15 -18.33 -6.94
CA LEU A 207 6.94 -18.36 -8.17
C LEU A 207 6.34 -19.28 -9.22
N GLU A 208 5.85 -20.46 -8.82
CA GLU A 208 5.18 -21.40 -9.72
C GLU A 208 3.90 -20.80 -10.32
N ALA A 209 3.03 -20.23 -9.47
CA ALA A 209 1.80 -19.60 -9.90
C ALA A 209 2.03 -18.40 -10.84
N ASN A 210 3.19 -17.75 -10.76
CA ASN A 210 3.54 -16.57 -11.54
C ASN A 210 4.64 -16.82 -12.59
N ALA A 211 5.00 -18.08 -12.85
CA ALA A 211 6.16 -18.42 -13.68
C ALA A 211 6.13 -17.80 -15.10
N ALA A 212 4.93 -17.73 -15.71
CA ALA A 212 4.73 -17.11 -17.02
C ALA A 212 5.06 -15.60 -17.05
N TRP A 213 4.99 -14.93 -15.90
CA TRP A 213 5.23 -13.49 -15.73
C TRP A 213 6.61 -13.19 -15.13
N LEU A 214 7.30 -14.21 -14.61
CA LEU A 214 8.60 -14.10 -13.93
C LEU A 214 9.68 -14.97 -14.60
N PRO A 215 9.91 -14.85 -15.92
CA PRO A 215 10.80 -15.75 -16.67
C PRO A 215 12.26 -15.74 -16.16
N GLN A 216 12.70 -14.65 -15.55
CA GLN A 216 14.05 -14.53 -14.98
C GLN A 216 14.31 -15.49 -13.82
N PHE A 217 13.26 -15.96 -13.11
CA PHE A 217 13.40 -16.96 -12.04
C PHE A 217 13.47 -18.39 -12.58
N ALA A 218 13.05 -18.63 -13.83
CA ALA A 218 13.13 -19.94 -14.47
C ALA A 218 14.54 -20.25 -15.02
N GLN A 219 15.32 -19.22 -15.38
CA GLN A 219 16.58 -19.37 -16.12
C GLN A 219 17.78 -19.86 -15.29
N ARG A 220 17.66 -19.93 -13.95
CA ARG A 220 18.79 -20.26 -13.05
C ARG A 220 18.76 -21.64 -12.41
N ALA A 221 17.69 -22.42 -12.58
CA ALA A 221 17.65 -23.79 -12.04
C ALA A 221 18.73 -24.71 -12.65
N ASP A 222 19.28 -24.36 -13.82
CA ASP A 222 20.21 -25.19 -14.59
C ASP A 222 21.70 -24.86 -14.38
N SER A 223 22.07 -24.03 -13.40
CA SER A 223 23.48 -23.57 -13.20
C SER A 223 24.06 -23.76 -11.80
N ALA A 224 23.49 -24.65 -10.99
CA ALA A 224 24.03 -25.06 -9.69
C ALA A 224 24.67 -26.46 -9.75
#